data_AF-A0A565BIL1-F1
#
_entry.id   AF-A0A565BIL1-F1
#
_cell.length_a   1.000
_cell.length_b   1.000
_cell.length_c   1.000
_cell.angle_alpha   90.00
_cell.angle_beta   90.00
_cell.angle_gamma   90.00
#
_symmetry.space_group_name_H-M   'P 1'
#
loop_
_entity.id
_entity.type
_entity.pdbx_description
1 polymer ?
#
loop_
_entity_poly.entity_id
_entity_poly.type
_entity_poly.pdbx_seq_one_letter_code
_entity_poly.pdbx_strand_id
1 'polypeptide(L)'
;MEYFDNALDPIEYFDNALDPAMIISKQLTRSDIVGNMTLPTQQVMSVLTKWNGTTWNDLQTGVQVQVFDLLENDRYQVTLRWVDDNSRFYFGTGWSIMKHSLELEEGKPFKLYWDHLHNTFVVLNHEYKLIQDSDSGQS
;
A
#
# COMPACT_ATOMS: atom_id res chain seq x y z
N MET A 1 30.97 15.98 -5.82
CA MET A 1 30.00 15.21 -6.62
C MET A 1 28.90 14.83 -5.67
N GLU A 2 27.84 15.63 -5.64
CA GLU A 2 26.65 15.32 -4.85
C GLU A 2 25.78 14.42 -5.72
N TYR A 3 25.54 13.20 -5.24
CA TYR A 3 24.54 12.32 -5.82
C TYR A 3 23.19 12.94 -5.45
N PHE A 4 22.52 13.57 -6.41
CA PHE A 4 21.12 13.92 -6.22
C PHE A 4 20.35 12.60 -6.07
N ASP A 5 19.89 12.36 -4.86
CA ASP A 5 18.96 11.29 -4.53
C ASP A 5 17.69 11.54 -5.36
N ASN A 6 17.45 10.72 -6.37
CA ASN A 6 16.23 10.78 -7.20
C ASN A 6 15.05 10.14 -6.44
N ALA A 7 14.88 10.45 -5.16
CA ALA A 7 13.61 10.21 -4.51
C ALA A 7 12.60 11.13 -5.19
N LEU A 8 11.60 10.56 -5.86
CA LEU A 8 10.49 11.35 -6.40
C LEU A 8 9.85 12.08 -5.22
N ASP A 9 9.69 13.41 -5.34
CA ASP A 9 8.93 14.16 -4.35
C ASP A 9 7.53 13.51 -4.29
N PRO A 10 7.06 13.04 -3.11
CA PRO A 10 5.74 12.48 -2.99
C PRO A 10 4.62 13.40 -3.49
N ILE A 11 4.86 14.71 -3.51
CA ILE A 11 3.96 15.71 -4.09
C ILE A 11 3.84 15.51 -5.61
N GLU A 12 4.93 15.29 -6.34
CA GLU A 12 4.92 15.02 -7.79
C GLU A 12 4.31 13.66 -8.12
N TYR A 13 4.47 12.67 -7.24
CA TYR A 13 3.88 11.34 -7.45
C TYR A 13 2.34 11.38 -7.40
N PHE A 14 1.78 12.25 -6.56
CA PHE A 14 0.34 12.41 -6.36
C PHE A 14 -0.15 13.80 -6.77
N ASP A 15 0.15 14.22 -8.00
CA ASP A 15 -0.36 15.48 -8.58
C ASP A 15 -1.90 15.57 -8.62
N ASN A 16 -2.61 14.44 -8.43
CA ASN A 16 -4.07 14.36 -8.39
C ASN A 16 -4.57 13.79 -7.06
N ALA A 17 -5.80 14.16 -6.70
CA ALA A 17 -6.49 13.57 -5.55
C ALA A 17 -6.56 12.04 -5.66
N LEU A 18 -6.13 11.36 -4.60
CA LEU A 18 -6.21 9.90 -4.50
C LEU A 18 -7.66 9.43 -4.56
N ASP A 19 -7.94 8.42 -5.38
CA ASP A 19 -9.20 7.70 -5.33
C ASP A 19 -9.31 6.92 -4.00
N PRO A 20 -10.24 7.26 -3.09
CA PRO A 20 -10.38 6.57 -1.81
C PRO A 20 -10.70 5.08 -1.97
N ALA A 21 -11.31 4.67 -3.08
CA ALA A 21 -11.60 3.27 -3.37
C ALA A 21 -10.33 2.41 -3.53
N MET A 22 -9.19 3.05 -3.80
CA MET A 22 -7.89 2.40 -3.98
C MET A 22 -7.04 2.37 -2.70
N ILE A 23 -7.56 2.86 -1.57
CA ILE A 23 -6.83 2.91 -0.30
C ILE A 23 -7.17 1.67 0.56
N ILE A 24 -6.14 1.00 1.04
CA ILE A 24 -6.23 0.00 2.09
C ILE A 24 -5.61 0.59 3.35
N SER A 25 -6.34 0.58 4.46
CA SER A 25 -5.91 1.13 5.75
C SER A 25 -6.25 0.17 6.87
N LYS A 26 -5.25 -0.19 7.67
CA LYS A 26 -5.40 -1.11 8.79
C LYS A 26 -4.56 -0.65 9.98
N GLN A 27 -5.07 -0.82 11.19
CA GLN A 27 -4.24 -0.80 12.39
C GLN A 27 -3.53 -2.15 12.53
N LEU A 28 -2.20 -2.16 12.54
CA LEU A 28 -1.41 -3.39 12.59
C LEU A 28 -1.62 -4.10 13.93
N THR A 29 -1.89 -5.40 13.87
CA THR A 29 -2.05 -6.26 15.04
C THR A 29 -0.77 -7.05 15.31
N ARG A 30 -0.62 -7.59 16.53
CA ARG A 30 0.48 -8.51 16.85
C ARG A 30 0.67 -9.62 15.80
N SER A 31 -0.43 -10.20 15.30
CA SER A 31 -0.36 -11.27 14.29
C SER A 31 0.23 -10.82 12.96
N ASP A 32 0.01 -9.56 12.58
CA ASP A 32 0.59 -9.00 11.35
C ASP A 32 2.11 -8.79 11.51
N ILE A 33 2.56 -8.45 12.72
CA ILE A 33 3.98 -8.25 13.03
C ILE A 33 4.73 -9.57 13.15
N VAL A 34 4.18 -10.58 13.84
CA VAL A 34 4.88 -11.88 14.02
C VAL A 34 4.70 -12.84 12.85
N GLY A 35 3.66 -12.64 12.03
CA GLY A 35 3.30 -13.52 10.92
C GLY A 35 3.10 -12.77 9.61
N ASN A 36 2.17 -13.28 8.81
CA ASN A 36 1.66 -12.64 7.60
C ASN A 36 0.62 -11.58 7.95
N MET A 37 0.60 -10.47 7.21
CA MET A 37 -0.39 -9.44 7.43
C MET A 37 -1.72 -9.79 6.77
N THR A 38 -2.79 -9.83 7.56
CA THR A 38 -4.15 -9.88 7.01
C THR A 38 -4.60 -8.49 6.54
N LEU A 39 -5.31 -8.41 5.43
CA LEU A 39 -5.78 -7.17 4.84
C LEU A 39 -7.30 -7.01 5.05
N PRO A 40 -7.82 -5.78 5.24
CA PRO A 40 -9.25 -5.54 5.31
C PRO A 40 -9.97 -5.96 4.01
N THR A 41 -10.78 -7.02 4.08
CA THR A 41 -11.40 -7.65 2.91
C THR A 41 -12.17 -6.67 2.03
N GLN A 42 -12.99 -5.79 2.61
CA GLN A 42 -13.79 -4.83 1.84
C GLN A 42 -12.95 -3.85 1.03
N GLN A 43 -11.82 -3.38 1.58
CA GLN A 43 -10.94 -2.44 0.88
C GLN A 43 -10.15 -3.13 -0.23
N VAL A 44 -9.66 -4.36 0.01
CA VAL A 44 -9.02 -5.15 -1.05
C VAL A 44 -10.00 -5.43 -2.19
N MET A 45 -11.26 -5.77 -1.87
CA MET A 45 -12.30 -5.94 -2.89
C MET A 45 -12.54 -4.68 -3.72
N SER A 46 -12.53 -3.50 -3.08
CA SER A 46 -12.62 -2.21 -3.77
C SER A 46 -11.45 -2.00 -4.74
N VAL A 47 -10.22 -2.27 -4.31
CA VAL A 47 -9.02 -2.22 -5.17
C VAL A 47 -9.16 -3.17 -6.38
N LEU A 48 -9.62 -4.40 -6.15
CA LEU A 48 -9.79 -5.40 -7.19
C LEU A 48 -10.79 -4.98 -8.29
N THR A 49 -11.72 -4.06 -8.02
CA THR A 49 -12.63 -3.53 -9.06
C THR A 49 -11.90 -2.76 -10.17
N LYS A 50 -10.70 -2.23 -9.89
CA LYS A 50 -9.88 -1.47 -10.84
C LYS A 50 -8.57 -2.16 -11.20
N TRP A 51 -8.27 -3.30 -10.58
CA TRP A 51 -7.10 -4.08 -10.91
C TRP A 51 -7.40 -5.01 -12.08
N ASN A 52 -7.09 -4.52 -13.29
CA ASN A 52 -7.17 -5.31 -14.50
C ASN A 52 -5.99 -6.31 -14.55
N GLY A 53 -6.26 -7.61 -14.57
CA GLY A 53 -5.24 -8.65 -14.80
C GLY A 53 -5.01 -9.65 -13.66
N THR A 54 -5.85 -9.66 -12.63
CA THR A 54 -5.81 -10.68 -11.58
C THR A 54 -7.13 -11.44 -11.51
N THR A 55 -7.08 -12.77 -11.47
CA THR A 55 -8.24 -13.63 -11.22
C THR A 55 -8.27 -14.15 -9.78
N TRP A 56 -9.42 -14.68 -9.35
CA TRP A 56 -9.54 -15.36 -8.06
C TRP A 56 -8.60 -16.56 -7.92
N ASN A 57 -8.40 -17.32 -9.00
CA ASN A 57 -7.47 -18.45 -9.02
C ASN A 57 -6.01 -17.98 -8.84
N ASP A 58 -5.65 -16.84 -9.44
CA ASP A 58 -4.33 -16.24 -9.24
C ASP A 58 -4.16 -15.80 -7.79
N LEU A 59 -5.19 -15.23 -7.15
CA LEU A 59 -5.15 -14.86 -5.73
C LEU A 59 -5.07 -16.08 -4.80
N GLN A 60 -5.71 -17.20 -5.15
CA GLN A 60 -5.60 -18.44 -4.37
C GLN A 60 -4.18 -19.01 -4.40
N THR A 61 -3.54 -19.00 -5.57
CA THR A 61 -2.15 -19.48 -5.76
C THR A 61 -1.11 -18.45 -5.32
N GLY A 62 -1.50 -17.18 -5.31
CA GLY A 62 -0.78 -16.00 -4.87
C GLY A 62 -0.21 -15.17 -6.02
N VAL A 63 -0.55 -13.89 -6.03
CA VAL A 63 -0.07 -12.90 -7.00
C VAL A 63 1.11 -12.14 -6.41
N GLN A 64 2.23 -12.09 -7.12
CA GLN A 64 3.33 -11.21 -6.74
C GLN A 64 2.98 -9.76 -7.11
N VAL A 65 3.06 -8.86 -6.13
CA VAL A 65 2.84 -7.42 -6.29
C VAL A 65 4.04 -6.64 -5.79
N GLN A 66 4.28 -5.52 -6.45
CA GLN A 66 5.23 -4.53 -5.96
C GLN A 66 4.58 -3.62 -4.93
N VAL A 67 5.34 -3.27 -3.89
CA VAL A 67 5.03 -2.21 -2.95
C VAL A 67 6.18 -1.20 -3.01
N PHE A 68 5.85 0.05 -3.30
CA PHE A 68 6.80 1.14 -3.41
C PHE A 68 6.72 2.03 -2.17
N ASP A 69 7.85 2.20 -1.50
CA ASP A 69 8.04 3.23 -0.50
C ASP A 69 8.65 4.46 -1.16
N LEU A 70 7.86 5.52 -1.23
CA LEU A 70 8.27 6.76 -1.88
C LEU A 70 9.40 7.46 -1.13
N LEU A 71 9.45 7.35 0.19
CA LEU A 71 10.38 8.15 0.99
C LEU A 71 11.81 7.65 0.86
N GLU A 72 12.00 6.35 1.04
CA GLU A 72 13.30 5.70 0.92
C GLU A 72 13.60 5.25 -0.52
N ASN A 73 12.67 5.48 -1.45
CA ASN A 73 12.73 5.03 -2.85
C ASN A 73 12.93 3.50 -2.98
N ASP A 74 12.40 2.74 -2.02
CA ASP A 74 12.56 1.30 -1.91
C ASP A 74 11.39 0.55 -2.55
N ARG A 75 11.71 -0.59 -3.19
CA ARG A 75 10.70 -1.45 -3.84
C ARG A 75 10.75 -2.86 -3.27
N TYR A 76 9.61 -3.29 -2.75
CA TYR A 76 9.42 -4.62 -2.18
C TYR A 76 8.55 -5.46 -3.10
N GLN A 77 8.80 -6.76 -3.12
CA GLN A 77 7.91 -7.74 -3.75
C GLN A 77 7.23 -8.53 -2.65
N VAL A 78 5.89 -8.51 -2.64
CA VAL A 78 5.09 -9.31 -1.70
C VAL A 78 4.06 -10.14 -2.43
N THR A 79 3.67 -11.29 -1.90
CA THR A 79 2.55 -12.06 -2.47
C THR A 79 1.23 -11.60 -1.86
N LEU A 80 0.28 -11.12 -2.66
CA LEU A 80 -1.12 -10.97 -2.28
C LEU A 80 -1.86 -12.29 -2.49
N ARG A 81 -2.52 -12.77 -1.44
CA ARG A 81 -3.27 -14.03 -1.48
C ARG A 81 -4.68 -13.88 -0.94
N TRP A 82 -5.60 -14.66 -1.50
CA TRP A 82 -6.94 -14.89 -0.97
C TRP A 82 -7.07 -16.34 -0.50
N VAL A 83 -7.75 -16.55 0.62
CA VAL A 83 -8.06 -17.89 1.15
C VAL A 83 -9.57 -18.04 1.29
N ASP A 84 -10.12 -19.07 0.66
CA ASP A 84 -11.56 -19.32 0.57
C ASP A 84 -12.18 -19.62 1.95
N ASP A 85 -11.60 -20.56 2.71
CA ASP A 85 -12.09 -21.06 4.00
C ASP A 85 -12.42 -19.96 5.03
N ASN A 86 -11.74 -18.81 4.95
CA ASN A 86 -11.95 -17.66 5.83
C ASN A 86 -12.18 -16.35 5.07
N SER A 87 -12.40 -16.41 3.75
CA SER A 87 -12.59 -15.27 2.85
C SER A 87 -11.68 -14.08 3.17
N ARG A 88 -10.39 -14.37 3.37
CA ARG A 88 -9.40 -13.40 3.85
C ARG A 88 -8.33 -13.13 2.82
N PHE A 89 -7.95 -11.86 2.73
CA PHE A 89 -6.76 -11.44 2.00
C PHE A 89 -5.58 -11.28 2.95
N TYR A 90 -4.38 -11.59 2.47
CA TYR A 90 -3.16 -11.35 3.24
C TYR A 90 -1.95 -11.13 2.33
N PHE A 91 -0.97 -10.39 2.87
CA PHE A 91 0.39 -10.37 2.33
C PHE A 91 1.23 -11.52 2.91
N GLY A 92 1.74 -12.36 2.02
CA GLY A 92 2.53 -13.56 2.32
C GLY A 92 4.03 -13.35 2.10
N THR A 93 4.65 -14.18 1.26
CA THR A 93 6.09 -14.09 0.92
C THR A 93 6.50 -12.65 0.64
N GLY A 94 7.64 -12.22 1.18
CA GLY A 94 8.14 -10.84 1.07
C GLY A 94 7.65 -9.90 2.17
N TRP A 95 6.48 -10.14 2.77
CA TRP A 95 5.94 -9.32 3.87
C TRP A 95 6.93 -9.16 5.02
N SER A 96 7.60 -10.25 5.41
CA SER A 96 8.54 -10.21 6.53
C SER A 96 9.75 -9.30 6.26
N ILE A 97 10.22 -9.21 5.02
CA ILE A 97 11.32 -8.31 4.67
C ILE A 97 10.81 -6.88 4.70
N MET A 98 9.70 -6.62 4.01
CA MET A 98 9.10 -5.28 3.90
C MET A 98 8.76 -4.69 5.26
N LYS A 99 8.09 -5.44 6.16
CA LYS A 99 7.69 -4.91 7.47
C LYS A 99 8.89 -4.53 8.36
N HIS A 100 10.02 -5.23 8.22
CA HIS A 100 11.23 -4.91 8.98
C HIS A 100 11.95 -3.70 8.38
N SER A 101 11.99 -3.59 7.06
CA SER A 101 12.57 -2.43 6.36
C SER A 101 11.80 -1.14 6.65
N LEU A 102 10.48 -1.22 6.66
CA LEU A 102 9.57 -0.11 6.99
C LEU A 102 9.42 0.14 8.51
N GLU A 103 10.14 -0.61 9.35
CA GLU A 103 10.09 -0.52 10.81
C GLU A 103 8.65 -0.53 11.39
N LEU A 104 7.77 -1.36 10.83
CA LEU A 104 6.36 -1.37 11.19
C LEU A 104 6.12 -1.92 12.60
N GLU A 105 5.30 -1.21 13.38
CA GLU A 105 5.00 -1.55 14.77
C GLU A 105 3.53 -1.95 14.98
N GLU A 106 3.29 -2.81 15.98
CA GLU A 106 1.95 -3.13 16.44
C GLU A 106 1.21 -1.87 16.93
N GLY A 107 -0.08 -1.78 16.63
CA GLY A 107 -0.95 -0.68 17.04
C GLY A 107 -0.84 0.56 16.16
N LYS A 108 0.14 0.65 15.25
CA LYS A 108 0.27 1.75 14.30
C LYS A 108 -0.60 1.54 13.05
N PRO A 109 -1.10 2.62 12.42
CA PRO A 109 -1.75 2.51 11.12
C PRO A 109 -0.74 2.09 10.05
N PHE A 110 -1.18 1.23 9.14
CA PHE A 110 -0.53 0.93 7.89
C PHE A 110 -1.50 1.19 6.74
N LYS A 111 -1.10 2.04 5.80
CA LYS A 111 -1.89 2.49 4.67
C LYS A 111 -1.15 2.23 3.36
N LEU A 112 -1.90 1.75 2.39
CA LEU A 112 -1.45 1.50 1.03
C LEU A 112 -2.41 2.17 0.05
N TYR A 113 -1.87 2.67 -1.05
CA TYR A 113 -2.64 3.08 -2.22
C TYR A 113 -2.33 2.15 -3.39
N TRP A 114 -3.36 1.67 -4.08
CA TRP A 114 -3.17 0.98 -5.35
C TRP A 114 -3.06 1.98 -6.50
N ASP A 115 -1.85 2.14 -7.01
CA ASP A 115 -1.60 2.86 -8.25
C ASP A 115 -1.86 1.93 -9.44
N HIS A 116 -3.09 2.01 -9.94
CA HIS A 116 -3.57 1.23 -11.08
C HIS A 116 -2.90 1.60 -12.42
N LEU A 117 -2.25 2.76 -12.53
CA LEU A 117 -1.52 3.14 -13.75
C LEU A 117 -0.18 2.40 -13.82
N HIS A 118 0.49 2.25 -12.67
CA HIS A 118 1.79 1.59 -12.56
C HIS A 118 1.71 0.14 -12.05
N ASN A 119 0.50 -0.34 -11.73
CA ASN A 119 0.25 -1.67 -11.13
C ASN A 119 1.12 -1.94 -9.89
N THR A 120 1.22 -0.96 -9.01
CA THR A 120 2.00 -1.05 -7.76
C THR A 120 1.19 -0.55 -6.58
N PHE A 121 1.42 -1.15 -5.41
CA PHE A 121 1.04 -0.49 -4.17
C PHE A 121 2.05 0.58 -3.81
N VAL A 122 1.59 1.64 -3.15
CA VAL A 122 2.41 2.72 -2.62
C VAL A 122 2.13 2.87 -1.13
N VAL A 123 3.17 2.94 -0.31
CA VAL A 123 3.05 3.13 1.14
C VAL A 123 2.60 4.56 1.43
N LEU A 124 1.59 4.70 2.30
CA LEU A 124 1.02 5.99 2.71
C LEU A 124 1.22 6.32 4.21
N ASN A 125 2.26 5.76 4.84
CA ASN A 125 2.41 5.78 6.30
C ASN A 125 2.93 7.07 6.92
N HIS A 126 3.28 8.05 6.09
CA HIS A 126 3.73 9.36 6.55
C HIS A 126 2.62 10.39 6.36
N GLU A 127 2.62 11.45 7.17
CA GLU A 127 1.69 12.57 7.01
C GLU A 127 2.03 13.31 5.71
N TYR A 128 1.48 12.85 4.58
CA TYR A 128 1.43 13.67 3.38
C TYR A 128 0.52 14.84 3.72
N LYS A 129 1.05 16.07 3.63
CA LYS A 129 0.22 17.27 3.67
C LYS A 129 -0.75 17.19 2.48
N LEU A 130 -1.94 16.66 2.73
CA LEU A 130 -3.07 16.86 1.86
C LEU A 130 -3.19 18.36 1.69
N ILE A 131 -3.11 18.85 0.44
CA ILE A 131 -3.45 20.22 0.12
C ILE A 131 -4.88 20.40 0.63
N GLN A 132 -5.03 21.09 1.76
CA GLN A 132 -6.30 21.71 2.06
C GLN A 132 -6.50 22.75 0.97
N ASP A 133 -7.65 22.66 0.31
CA ASP A 133 -8.10 23.64 -0.67
C ASP A 133 -7.71 25.03 -0.19
N SER A 134 -7.06 25.75 -1.10
CA SER A 134 -6.62 27.13 -0.98
C SER A 134 -7.38 27.89 0.08
N ASP A 135 -6.62 28.34 1.08
CA ASP A 135 -6.92 29.46 1.94
C ASP A 135 -7.58 30.56 1.09
N SER A 136 -8.91 30.63 1.09
CA SER A 136 -9.64 31.79 0.59
C SER A 136 -9.55 32.86 1.67
N GLY A 137 -8.32 33.29 1.95
CA GLY A 137 -8.04 34.56 2.57
C GLY A 137 -8.35 35.64 1.55
N GLN A 138 -9.52 36.25 1.64
CA GLN A 138 -9.70 37.65 1.25
C GLN A 138 -10.59 38.35 2.29
N SER A 139 -9.89 39.13 3.12
CA SER A 139 -10.20 40.49 3.61
C SER A 139 -11.61 40.79 4.12
#